data_AF-A0A922ZYF5-F1
#
_entry.id   AF-A0A922ZYF5-F1
#
_cell.length_a   1.000
_cell.length_b   1.000
_cell.length_c   1.000
_cell.angle_alpha   90.00
_cell.angle_beta   90.00
_cell.angle_gamma   90.00
#
_symmetry.space_group_name_H-M   'P 1'
#
loop_
_entity.id
_entity.type
_entity.pdbx_description
1 polymer ?
#
loop_
_entity_poly.entity_id
_entity_poly.type
_entity_poly.pdbx_seq_one_letter_code
_entity_poly.pdbx_strand_id
1 'polypeptide(L)'
;MENREKKTRQNAGIQKPRIIRSFYETILEEGFEGASIAKVSKRLDIQSTLIIHYFGNKENMTLALVDYVVEEYSKIFKKIRNQRKDSDPEERLLSFFRTIWSKPYYEKIDIAASLSVISVSFRNHRVQKKIEWLYQQFKALLIQELEVFFDRKGIETQDVERAANVLLSMVEGSRHFRHFFIKTQDINQYNRDMMMAAISMVKNQSWQEELF
;
A
#
# COMPACT_ATOMS: atom_id res chain seq x y z
N MET A 1 -33.77 10.27 21.37
CA MET A 1 -32.87 9.15 21.02
C MET A 1 -31.83 9.55 19.97
N GLU A 2 -32.24 10.30 18.94
CA GLU A 2 -31.39 10.84 17.85
C GLU A 2 -30.10 11.56 18.30
N ASN A 3 -30.15 12.34 19.40
CA ASN A 3 -29.01 13.11 19.89
C ASN A 3 -27.95 12.27 20.62
N ARG A 4 -28.34 11.11 21.19
CA ARG A 4 -27.41 10.13 21.77
C ARG A 4 -26.73 9.31 20.68
N GLU A 5 -27.47 8.87 19.65
CA GLU A 5 -26.88 8.16 18.51
C GLU A 5 -25.90 9.03 17.70
N LYS A 6 -26.20 10.33 17.50
CA LYS A 6 -25.26 11.27 16.88
C LYS A 6 -23.97 11.45 17.70
N LYS A 7 -24.07 11.60 19.03
CA LYS A 7 -22.89 11.71 19.92
C LYS A 7 -22.06 10.43 19.97
N THR A 8 -22.71 9.26 20.02
CA THR A 8 -22.03 7.95 20.01
C THR A 8 -21.37 7.68 18.66
N ARG A 9 -22.00 8.04 17.53
CA ARG A 9 -21.39 7.95 16.19
C ARG A 9 -20.21 8.92 16.02
N GLN A 10 -20.31 10.16 16.51
CA GLN A 10 -19.18 11.11 16.52
C GLN A 10 -18.02 10.60 17.38
N ASN A 11 -18.29 10.09 18.59
CA ASN A 11 -17.26 9.51 19.45
C ASN A 11 -16.61 8.27 18.81
N ALA A 12 -17.38 7.41 18.15
CA ALA A 12 -16.84 6.25 17.43
C ALA A 12 -15.94 6.67 16.24
N GLY A 13 -16.31 7.73 15.53
CA GLY A 13 -15.53 8.29 14.41
C GLY A 13 -14.14 8.80 14.82
N ILE A 14 -13.96 9.18 16.09
CA ILE A 14 -12.66 9.62 16.63
C ILE A 14 -11.94 8.46 17.34
N GLN A 15 -12.67 7.67 18.13
CA GLN A 15 -12.07 6.62 18.95
C GLN A 15 -11.59 5.42 18.14
N LYS A 16 -12.33 4.99 17.11
CA LYS A 16 -11.90 3.84 16.30
C LYS A 16 -10.55 4.10 15.61
N PRO A 17 -10.34 5.23 14.89
CA PRO A 17 -9.04 5.52 14.29
C PRO A 17 -7.91 5.63 15.33
N ARG A 18 -8.18 6.22 16.50
CA ARG A 18 -7.19 6.30 17.60
C ARG A 18 -6.77 4.91 18.08
N ILE A 19 -7.72 4.01 18.28
CA ILE A 19 -7.44 2.62 18.69
C ILE A 19 -6.67 1.88 17.61
N ILE A 20 -7.05 2.02 16.34
CA ILE A 20 -6.35 1.38 15.22
C ILE A 20 -4.92 1.89 15.06
N ARG A 21 -4.69 3.20 15.22
CA ARG A 21 -3.33 3.75 15.20
C ARG A 21 -2.49 3.20 16.34
N SER A 22 -3.03 3.14 17.56
CA SER A 22 -2.34 2.53 18.69
C SER A 22 -2.08 1.04 18.48
N PHE A 23 -2.98 0.31 17.83
CA PHE A 23 -2.77 -1.09 17.51
C PHE A 23 -1.64 -1.28 16.48
N TYR A 24 -1.61 -0.41 15.45
CA TYR A 24 -0.50 -0.36 14.49
C TYR A 24 0.84 -0.12 15.18
N GLU A 25 0.93 0.87 16.06
CA GLU A 25 2.15 1.16 16.83
C GLU A 25 2.58 -0.02 17.71
N THR A 26 1.64 -0.69 18.40
CA THR A 26 1.96 -1.90 19.18
C THR A 26 2.48 -3.02 18.28
N ILE A 27 1.98 -3.17 17.05
CA ILE A 27 2.51 -4.17 16.10
C ILE A 27 3.95 -3.83 15.69
N LEU A 28 4.28 -2.55 15.50
CA LEU A 28 5.64 -2.13 15.15
C LEU A 28 6.63 -2.44 16.27
N GLU A 29 6.23 -2.30 17.53
CA GLU A 29 7.10 -2.52 18.69
C GLU A 29 7.21 -3.98 19.10
N GLU A 30 6.12 -4.73 19.03
CA GLU A 30 6.01 -6.05 19.66
C GLU A 30 5.74 -7.18 18.66
N GLY A 31 5.65 -6.85 17.37
CA GLY A 31 5.21 -7.76 16.33
C GLY A 31 3.71 -8.05 16.40
N PHE A 32 3.19 -8.67 15.34
CA PHE A 32 1.76 -8.96 15.24
C PHE A 32 1.26 -9.94 16.31
N GLU A 33 2.07 -10.97 16.61
CA GLU A 33 1.74 -11.96 17.64
C GLU A 33 1.79 -11.36 19.05
N GLY A 34 2.78 -10.50 19.31
CA GLY A 34 2.92 -9.81 20.58
C GLY A 34 1.82 -8.78 20.85
N ALA A 35 1.24 -8.17 19.82
CA ALA A 35 0.19 -7.17 19.97
C ALA A 35 -1.13 -7.76 20.51
N SER A 36 -1.79 -7.10 21.47
CA SER A 36 -3.05 -7.57 22.07
C SER A 36 -3.96 -6.41 22.47
N ILE A 37 -5.26 -6.70 22.66
CA ILE A 37 -6.23 -5.70 23.16
C ILE A 37 -5.75 -5.10 24.49
N ALA A 38 -5.19 -5.92 25.40
CA ALA A 38 -4.70 -5.46 26.70
C ALA A 38 -3.49 -4.53 26.59
N LYS A 39 -2.61 -4.76 25.60
CA LYS A 39 -1.46 -3.87 25.36
C LYS A 39 -1.90 -2.55 24.74
N VAL A 40 -2.83 -2.59 23.80
CA VAL A 40 -3.45 -1.38 23.21
C VAL A 40 -4.21 -0.59 24.27
N SER A 41 -4.94 -1.26 25.16
CA SER A 41 -5.68 -0.60 26.25
C SER A 41 -4.73 0.09 27.22
N LYS A 42 -3.63 -0.57 27.59
CA LYS A 42 -2.56 0.01 28.43
C LYS A 42 -1.90 1.21 27.74
N ARG A 43 -1.59 1.12 26.45
CA ARG A 43 -0.96 2.21 25.67
C ARG A 43 -1.84 3.46 25.63
N LEU A 44 -3.15 3.28 25.53
CA LEU A 44 -4.13 4.36 25.40
C LEU A 44 -4.68 4.88 26.73
N ASP A 45 -4.34 4.22 27.83
CA ASP A 45 -4.94 4.43 29.15
C ASP A 45 -6.48 4.35 29.11
N ILE A 46 -7.00 3.26 28.53
CA ILE A 46 -8.43 2.98 28.45
C ILE A 46 -8.73 1.55 28.91
N GLN A 47 -9.99 1.26 29.25
CA GLN A 47 -10.41 -0.10 29.60
C GLN A 47 -10.48 -0.99 28.35
N SER A 48 -10.01 -2.25 28.45
CA SER A 48 -10.12 -3.25 27.38
C SER A 48 -11.55 -3.46 26.90
N THR A 49 -12.53 -3.32 27.81
CA THR A 49 -13.97 -3.41 27.51
C THR A 49 -14.41 -2.37 26.49
N LEU A 50 -13.80 -1.17 26.46
CA LEU A 50 -14.09 -0.15 25.46
C LEU A 50 -13.61 -0.57 24.06
N ILE A 51 -12.44 -1.19 23.96
CA ILE A 51 -11.91 -1.72 22.70
C ILE A 51 -12.79 -2.89 22.22
N ILE A 52 -13.15 -3.80 23.13
CA ILE A 52 -14.07 -4.92 22.86
C ILE A 52 -15.43 -4.39 22.41
N HIS A 53 -15.94 -3.30 22.99
CA HIS A 53 -17.18 -2.69 22.53
C HIS A 53 -17.10 -2.23 21.07
N TYR A 54 -15.97 -1.67 20.63
CA TYR A 54 -15.82 -1.16 19.26
C TYR A 54 -15.50 -2.23 18.22
N PHE A 55 -14.73 -3.24 18.58
CA PHE A 55 -14.18 -4.23 17.65
C PHE A 55 -14.60 -5.67 17.95
N GLY A 56 -15.08 -5.96 19.16
CA GLY A 56 -15.42 -7.32 19.60
C GLY A 56 -14.20 -8.14 20.00
N ASN A 57 -13.27 -8.35 19.06
CA ASN A 57 -12.08 -9.18 19.27
C ASN A 57 -10.86 -8.67 18.46
N LYS A 58 -9.68 -9.29 18.69
CA LYS A 58 -8.42 -8.93 18.01
C LYS A 58 -8.52 -9.13 16.50
N GLU A 59 -9.27 -10.13 16.02
CA GLU A 59 -9.43 -10.40 14.59
C GLU A 59 -10.17 -9.27 13.87
N ASN A 60 -11.29 -8.82 14.41
CA ASN A 60 -12.04 -7.68 13.86
C ASN A 60 -11.25 -6.36 13.99
N MET A 61 -10.47 -6.18 15.05
CA MET A 61 -9.55 -5.05 15.17
C MET A 61 -8.44 -5.10 14.11
N THR A 62 -7.98 -6.30 13.76
CA THR A 62 -7.04 -6.53 12.64
C THR A 62 -7.66 -6.18 11.30
N LEU A 63 -8.90 -6.60 11.05
CA LEU A 63 -9.60 -6.24 9.81
C LEU A 63 -9.76 -4.73 9.67
N ALA A 64 -10.10 -4.03 10.76
CA ALA A 64 -10.17 -2.58 10.78
C ALA A 64 -8.80 -1.91 10.56
N LEU A 65 -7.71 -2.52 11.02
CA LEU A 65 -6.36 -2.05 10.71
C LEU A 65 -6.03 -2.23 9.22
N VAL A 66 -6.38 -3.37 8.64
CA VAL A 66 -6.19 -3.62 7.20
C VAL A 66 -7.01 -2.62 6.38
N ASP A 67 -8.25 -2.33 6.77
CA ASP A 67 -9.08 -1.31 6.14
C ASP A 67 -8.41 0.07 6.16
N TYR A 68 -7.83 0.45 7.30
CA TYR A 68 -7.06 1.69 7.43
C TYR A 68 -5.86 1.72 6.46
N VAL A 69 -5.07 0.64 6.40
CA VAL A 69 -3.92 0.51 5.49
C VAL A 69 -4.35 0.62 4.03
N VAL A 70 -5.41 -0.08 3.65
CA VAL A 70 -5.97 -0.07 2.29
C VAL A 70 -6.49 1.32 1.91
N GLU A 71 -7.11 2.04 2.86
CA GLU A 71 -7.58 3.41 2.65
C GLU A 71 -6.42 4.39 2.42
N GLU A 72 -5.32 4.26 3.16
CA GLU A 72 -4.13 5.10 3.00
C GLU A 72 -3.47 4.93 1.63
N TYR A 73 -3.35 3.71 1.11
CA TYR A 73 -2.89 3.49 -0.26
C TYR A 73 -3.89 4.02 -1.29
N SER A 74 -5.19 3.82 -1.06
CA SER A 74 -6.24 4.32 -1.95
C SER A 74 -6.20 5.85 -2.11
N LYS A 75 -5.87 6.58 -1.03
CA LYS A 75 -5.64 8.04 -1.08
C LYS A 75 -4.46 8.40 -1.98
N ILE A 76 -3.38 7.63 -1.93
CA ILE A 76 -2.22 7.83 -2.80
C ILE A 76 -2.61 7.57 -4.27
N PHE A 77 -3.28 6.47 -4.57
CA PHE A 77 -3.70 6.14 -5.93
C PHE A 77 -4.66 7.19 -6.51
N LYS A 78 -5.55 7.76 -5.68
CA LYS A 78 -6.40 8.90 -6.08
C LYS A 78 -5.57 10.14 -6.40
N LYS A 79 -4.58 10.48 -5.56
CA LYS A 79 -3.69 11.62 -5.79
C LYS A 79 -2.91 11.46 -7.09
N ILE A 80 -2.36 10.27 -7.35
CA ILE A 80 -1.62 9.96 -8.57
C ILE A 80 -2.52 10.20 -9.81
N ARG A 81 -3.74 9.65 -9.82
CA ARG A 81 -4.68 9.81 -10.94
C ARG A 81 -5.03 11.27 -11.25
N ASN A 82 -5.20 12.10 -10.21
CA ASN A 82 -5.68 13.46 -10.40
C ASN A 82 -4.63 14.44 -10.92
N GLN A 83 -3.33 14.15 -10.77
CA GLN A 83 -2.25 15.11 -11.03
C GLN A 83 -1.78 15.17 -12.50
N ARG A 84 -2.35 14.38 -13.43
CA ARG A 84 -1.63 13.96 -14.65
C ARG A 84 -2.44 13.95 -15.95
N LYS A 85 -3.62 14.57 -15.99
CA LYS A 85 -4.52 14.45 -17.15
C LYS A 85 -3.93 15.04 -18.46
N ASP A 86 -3.13 16.10 -18.35
CA ASP A 86 -2.73 16.92 -19.51
C ASP A 86 -1.22 16.96 -19.79
N SER A 87 -0.43 16.08 -19.15
CA SER A 87 1.03 16.02 -19.35
C SER A 87 1.42 15.20 -20.59
N ASP A 88 2.62 15.48 -21.12
CA ASP A 88 3.29 14.63 -22.12
C ASP A 88 3.34 13.16 -21.60
N PRO A 89 3.12 12.14 -22.46
CA PRO A 89 3.01 10.75 -22.02
C PRO A 89 4.27 10.24 -21.30
N GLU A 90 5.45 10.70 -21.72
CA GLU A 90 6.71 10.28 -21.13
C GLU A 90 6.93 10.95 -19.78
N GLU A 91 6.71 12.28 -19.70
CA GLU A 91 6.75 12.98 -18.41
C GLU A 91 5.74 12.39 -17.41
N ARG A 92 4.54 12.03 -17.91
CA ARG A 92 3.49 11.38 -17.15
C ARG A 92 3.96 10.04 -16.56
N LEU A 93 4.55 9.16 -17.38
CA LEU A 93 5.07 7.87 -16.92
C LEU A 93 6.27 8.05 -15.96
N LEU A 94 7.21 8.94 -16.29
CA LEU A 94 8.36 9.29 -15.43
C LEU A 94 7.91 9.76 -14.06
N SER A 95 6.95 10.67 -14.02
CA SER A 95 6.39 11.17 -12.77
C SER A 95 5.71 10.06 -11.97
N PHE A 96 5.16 9.04 -12.66
CA PHE A 96 4.37 7.98 -12.04
C PHE A 96 5.32 7.05 -11.31
N PHE A 97 6.34 6.59 -12.01
CA PHE A 97 7.42 5.81 -11.42
C PHE A 97 8.18 6.59 -10.36
N ARG A 98 8.43 7.89 -10.54
CA ARG A 98 8.99 8.74 -9.49
C ARG A 98 8.15 8.72 -8.22
N THR A 99 6.82 8.71 -8.34
CA THR A 99 5.94 8.70 -7.17
C THR A 99 5.95 7.35 -6.46
N ILE A 100 5.80 6.24 -7.19
CA ILE A 100 5.74 4.91 -6.56
C ILE A 100 7.09 4.45 -6.02
N TRP A 101 8.21 4.94 -6.56
CA TRP A 101 9.55 4.75 -5.99
C TRP A 101 9.99 5.87 -5.03
N SER A 102 9.13 6.84 -4.72
CA SER A 102 9.51 7.94 -3.83
C SER A 102 9.62 7.50 -2.37
N LYS A 103 10.51 8.14 -1.62
CA LYS A 103 10.62 7.94 -0.16
C LYS A 103 9.27 8.11 0.57
N PRO A 104 8.45 9.15 0.30
CA PRO A 104 7.12 9.29 0.91
C PRO A 104 6.15 8.15 0.61
N TYR A 105 6.27 7.48 -0.54
CA TYR A 105 5.47 6.29 -0.85
C TYR A 105 5.95 5.09 -0.05
N TYR A 106 7.25 4.82 -0.11
CA TYR A 106 7.88 3.69 0.58
C TYR A 106 7.68 3.69 2.09
N GLU A 107 7.79 4.87 2.69
CA GLU A 107 7.74 5.05 4.14
C GLU A 107 6.32 5.38 4.63
N LYS A 108 5.33 5.43 3.73
CA LYS A 108 3.94 5.69 4.12
C LYS A 108 3.44 4.66 5.12
N ILE A 109 3.83 3.41 4.92
CA ILE A 109 3.55 2.28 5.80
C ILE A 109 4.87 1.59 6.06
N ASP A 110 5.13 1.26 7.31
CA ASP A 110 6.31 0.49 7.69
C ASP A 110 6.33 -0.89 7.01
N ILE A 111 7.50 -1.33 6.57
CA ILE A 111 7.67 -2.61 5.89
C ILE A 111 7.39 -3.80 6.82
N ALA A 112 7.79 -3.72 8.10
CA ALA A 112 7.53 -4.77 9.07
C ALA A 112 6.03 -4.93 9.35
N ALA A 113 5.29 -3.82 9.41
CA ALA A 113 3.83 -3.88 9.52
C ALA A 113 3.17 -4.44 8.24
N SER A 114 3.69 -4.10 7.07
CA SER A 114 3.19 -4.64 5.79
C SER A 114 3.37 -6.16 5.74
N LEU A 115 4.57 -6.66 6.06
CA LEU A 115 4.88 -8.09 6.12
C LEU A 115 4.06 -8.82 7.19
N SER A 116 3.82 -8.18 8.34
CA SER A 116 2.95 -8.70 9.38
C SER A 116 1.53 -8.94 8.88
N VAL A 117 0.95 -7.96 8.17
CA VAL A 117 -0.39 -8.07 7.59
C VAL A 117 -0.45 -9.12 6.48
N ILE A 118 0.58 -9.20 5.63
CA ILE A 118 0.69 -10.24 4.60
C ILE A 118 0.74 -11.63 5.24
N SER A 119 1.53 -11.82 6.31
CA SER A 119 1.60 -13.08 7.05
C SER A 119 0.22 -13.53 7.57
N VAL A 120 -0.56 -12.59 8.12
CA VAL A 120 -1.93 -12.86 8.59
C VAL A 120 -2.86 -13.29 7.46
N SER A 121 -2.67 -12.74 6.25
CA SER A 121 -3.52 -13.01 5.10
C SER A 121 -3.55 -14.48 4.70
N PHE A 122 -2.44 -15.21 4.86
CA PHE A 122 -2.36 -16.65 4.57
C PHE A 122 -3.28 -17.52 5.44
N ARG A 123 -3.77 -16.99 6.56
CA ARG A 123 -4.63 -17.71 7.52
C ARG A 123 -5.99 -17.05 7.71
N ASN A 124 -6.22 -15.89 7.11
CA ASN A 124 -7.47 -15.13 7.24
C ASN A 124 -7.96 -14.67 5.87
N HIS A 125 -8.95 -15.38 5.33
CA HIS A 125 -9.54 -15.10 4.00
C HIS A 125 -10.10 -13.67 3.86
N ARG A 126 -10.61 -13.09 4.95
CA ARG A 126 -11.14 -11.71 4.93
C ARG A 126 -10.02 -10.69 4.77
N VAL A 127 -8.86 -10.95 5.37
CA VAL A 127 -7.64 -10.14 5.18
C VAL A 127 -7.07 -10.37 3.78
N GLN A 128 -6.96 -11.63 3.34
CA GLN A 128 -6.50 -11.99 2.00
C GLN A 128 -7.25 -11.23 0.91
N LYS A 129 -8.59 -11.28 0.90
CA LYS A 129 -9.40 -10.56 -0.10
C LYS A 129 -9.14 -9.04 -0.12
N LYS A 130 -8.86 -8.42 1.03
CA LYS A 130 -8.56 -6.99 1.09
C LYS A 130 -7.19 -6.67 0.50
N ILE A 131 -6.20 -7.52 0.74
CA ILE A 131 -4.86 -7.38 0.15
C ILE A 131 -4.91 -7.64 -1.36
N GLU A 132 -5.61 -8.69 -1.81
CA GLU A 132 -5.84 -8.97 -3.22
C GLU A 132 -6.50 -7.78 -3.92
N TRP A 133 -7.56 -7.23 -3.31
CA TRP A 133 -8.21 -6.03 -3.83
C TRP A 133 -7.24 -4.85 -3.95
N LEU A 134 -6.40 -4.61 -2.94
CA LEU A 134 -5.42 -3.54 -2.95
C LEU A 134 -4.41 -3.70 -4.11
N TYR A 135 -3.87 -4.90 -4.29
CA TYR A 135 -2.94 -5.18 -5.39
C TYR A 135 -3.63 -5.10 -6.75
N GLN A 136 -4.88 -5.52 -6.87
CA GLN A 136 -5.68 -5.33 -8.08
C GLN A 136 -5.87 -3.85 -8.42
N GLN A 137 -6.12 -2.99 -7.43
CA GLN A 137 -6.21 -1.54 -7.66
C GLN A 137 -4.88 -0.95 -8.13
N PHE A 138 -3.76 -1.40 -7.58
CA PHE A 138 -2.45 -0.93 -8.01
C PHE A 138 -2.10 -1.43 -9.42
N LYS A 139 -2.36 -2.71 -9.71
CA LYS A 139 -2.19 -3.27 -11.05
C LYS A 139 -3.05 -2.55 -12.09
N ALA A 140 -4.31 -2.27 -11.79
CA ALA A 140 -5.19 -1.52 -12.69
C ALA A 140 -4.65 -0.10 -12.98
N LEU A 141 -4.06 0.56 -11.97
CA LEU A 141 -3.40 1.84 -12.15
C LEU A 141 -2.18 1.71 -13.07
N LEU A 142 -1.34 0.69 -12.88
CA LEU A 142 -0.19 0.42 -13.76
C LEU A 142 -0.62 0.20 -15.21
N ILE A 143 -1.62 -0.65 -15.44
CA ILE A 143 -2.16 -0.92 -16.78
C ILE A 143 -2.62 0.38 -17.44
N GLN A 144 -3.43 1.18 -16.74
CA GLN A 144 -3.93 2.45 -17.27
C GLN A 144 -2.80 3.43 -17.64
N GLU A 145 -1.72 3.48 -16.84
CA GLU A 145 -0.56 4.35 -17.13
C GLU A 145 0.21 3.88 -18.36
N LEU A 146 0.36 2.56 -18.52
CA LEU A 146 1.06 1.95 -19.64
C LEU A 146 0.27 2.08 -20.95
N GLU A 147 -1.04 1.80 -20.93
CA GLU A 147 -1.93 1.98 -22.09
C GLU A 147 -1.84 3.41 -22.62
N VAL A 148 -2.00 4.41 -21.73
CA VAL A 148 -1.89 5.83 -22.12
C VAL A 148 -0.51 6.17 -22.71
N PHE A 149 0.56 5.54 -22.20
CA PHE A 149 1.90 5.77 -22.72
C PHE A 149 2.07 5.17 -24.13
N PHE A 150 1.69 3.91 -24.32
CA PHE A 150 1.82 3.23 -25.61
C PHE A 150 0.94 3.87 -26.68
N ASP A 151 -0.34 4.13 -26.37
CA ASP A 151 -1.30 4.76 -27.28
C ASP A 151 -0.79 6.11 -27.79
N ARG A 152 -0.36 6.98 -26.87
CA ARG A 152 0.05 8.35 -27.24
C ARG A 152 1.43 8.41 -27.90
N LYS A 153 2.26 7.38 -27.77
CA LYS A 153 3.55 7.27 -28.47
C LYS A 153 3.46 6.46 -29.77
N GLY A 154 2.29 5.89 -30.09
CA GLY A 154 2.11 5.03 -31.25
C GLY A 154 2.98 3.78 -31.23
N ILE A 155 3.30 3.29 -30.02
CA ILE A 155 4.10 2.08 -29.84
C ILE A 155 3.16 0.89 -29.88
N GLU A 156 3.49 -0.14 -30.66
CA GLU A 156 2.73 -1.39 -30.66
C GLU A 156 2.72 -1.96 -29.24
N THR A 157 1.51 -2.18 -28.75
CA THR A 157 1.27 -2.57 -27.37
C THR A 157 1.44 -4.09 -27.27
N GLN A 158 2.52 -4.55 -26.64
CA GLN A 158 2.60 -5.94 -26.21
C GLN A 158 1.82 -6.12 -24.88
N ASP A 159 1.90 -7.29 -24.27
CA ASP A 159 1.10 -7.65 -23.09
C ASP A 159 1.31 -6.68 -21.91
N VAL A 160 0.42 -5.68 -21.82
CA VAL A 160 0.42 -4.63 -20.79
C VAL A 160 0.17 -5.23 -19.43
N GLU A 161 -0.66 -6.28 -19.36
CA GLU A 161 -0.97 -6.94 -18.11
C GLU A 161 0.27 -7.63 -17.54
N ARG A 162 1.04 -8.31 -18.40
CA ARG A 162 2.33 -8.90 -18.05
C ARG A 162 3.34 -7.82 -17.64
N ALA A 163 3.42 -6.70 -18.35
CA ALA A 163 4.26 -5.56 -17.94
C ALA A 163 3.88 -5.02 -16.56
N ALA A 164 2.58 -4.86 -16.29
CA ALA A 164 2.08 -4.41 -14.99
C ALA A 164 2.41 -5.42 -13.87
N ASN A 165 2.33 -6.73 -14.14
CA ASN A 165 2.72 -7.77 -13.17
C ASN A 165 4.21 -7.68 -12.81
N VAL A 166 5.08 -7.51 -13.81
CA VAL A 166 6.53 -7.36 -13.58
C VAL A 166 6.82 -6.07 -12.82
N LEU A 167 6.23 -4.94 -13.21
CA LEU A 167 6.40 -3.66 -12.50
C LEU A 167 5.93 -3.73 -11.04
N LEU A 168 4.77 -4.34 -10.77
CA LEU A 168 4.29 -4.54 -9.41
C LEU A 168 5.29 -5.38 -8.59
N SER A 169 5.85 -6.42 -9.19
CA SER A 169 6.87 -7.28 -8.58
C SER A 169 8.17 -6.49 -8.30
N MET A 170 8.57 -5.60 -9.21
CA MET A 170 9.71 -4.71 -9.00
C MET A 170 9.45 -3.74 -7.84
N VAL A 171 8.26 -3.15 -7.73
CA VAL A 171 7.91 -2.23 -6.63
C VAL A 171 7.95 -2.93 -5.28
N GLU A 172 7.29 -4.09 -5.15
CA GLU A 172 7.26 -4.86 -3.90
C GLU A 172 8.63 -5.43 -3.55
N GLY A 173 9.33 -6.00 -4.53
CA GLY A 173 10.68 -6.54 -4.35
C GLY A 173 11.67 -5.47 -3.94
N SER A 174 11.72 -4.35 -4.65
CA SER A 174 12.64 -3.24 -4.31
C SER A 174 12.35 -2.65 -2.93
N ARG A 175 11.09 -2.63 -2.48
CA ARG A 175 10.74 -2.25 -1.10
C ARG A 175 11.38 -3.14 -0.06
N HIS A 176 11.23 -4.45 -0.25
CA HIS A 176 11.76 -5.45 0.64
C HIS A 176 13.29 -5.38 0.67
N PHE A 177 13.94 -5.42 -0.50
CA PHE A 177 15.40 -5.40 -0.59
C PHE A 177 16.02 -4.10 -0.05
N ARG A 178 15.37 -2.94 -0.26
CA ARG A 178 15.82 -1.65 0.28
C ARG A 178 16.05 -1.70 1.78
N HIS A 179 15.18 -2.37 2.53
CA HIS A 179 15.27 -2.45 3.99
C HIS A 179 16.54 -3.16 4.47
N PHE A 180 17.00 -4.18 3.75
CA PHE A 180 18.11 -5.03 4.20
C PHE A 180 19.47 -4.63 3.61
N PHE A 181 19.50 -4.15 2.37
CA PHE A 181 20.75 -4.04 1.60
C PHE A 181 21.16 -2.60 1.30
N ILE A 182 20.25 -1.65 1.37
CA ILE A 182 20.49 -0.28 0.91
C ILE A 182 20.67 0.64 2.12
N LYS A 183 21.85 1.27 2.22
CA LYS A 183 22.16 2.22 3.29
C LYS A 183 21.38 3.52 3.11
N THR A 184 21.12 4.21 4.21
CA THR A 184 20.32 5.44 4.23
C THR A 184 20.80 6.50 3.23
N GLN A 185 22.12 6.69 3.11
CA GLN A 185 22.69 7.66 2.16
C GLN A 185 22.44 7.31 0.68
N ASP A 186 22.22 6.02 0.37
CA ASP A 186 22.16 5.50 -1.00
C ASP A 186 20.71 5.33 -1.49
N ILE A 187 19.72 5.50 -0.60
CA ILE A 187 18.28 5.31 -0.91
C ILE A 187 17.83 6.13 -2.11
N ASN A 188 18.28 7.39 -2.22
CA ASN A 188 17.87 8.24 -3.33
C ASN A 188 18.43 7.75 -4.67
N GLN A 189 19.65 7.21 -4.67
CA GLN A 189 20.25 6.61 -5.86
C GLN A 189 19.51 5.33 -6.21
N TYR A 190 19.32 4.43 -5.25
CA TYR A 190 18.60 3.17 -5.44
C TYR A 190 17.19 3.38 -6.02
N ASN A 191 16.43 4.35 -5.49
CA ASN A 191 15.09 4.65 -6.00
C ASN A 191 15.13 5.16 -7.46
N ARG A 192 16.15 5.95 -7.82
CA ARG A 192 16.35 6.37 -9.22
C ARG A 192 16.71 5.19 -10.11
N ASP A 193 17.60 4.31 -9.67
CA ASP A 193 18.02 3.14 -10.44
C ASP A 193 16.82 2.23 -10.73
N MET A 194 15.97 1.98 -9.73
CA MET A 194 14.77 1.17 -9.91
C MET A 194 13.76 1.81 -10.86
N MET A 195 13.56 3.13 -10.74
CA MET A 195 12.73 3.89 -11.67
C MET A 195 13.26 3.79 -13.10
N MET A 196 14.56 3.98 -13.31
CA MET A 196 15.18 3.91 -14.64
C MET A 196 15.13 2.50 -15.23
N ALA A 197 15.31 1.46 -14.42
CA ALA A 197 15.13 0.07 -14.83
C ALA A 197 13.69 -0.19 -15.32
N ALA A 198 12.68 0.29 -14.57
CA ALA A 198 11.28 0.18 -14.98
C ALA A 198 10.98 0.91 -16.29
N ILE A 199 11.53 2.13 -16.48
CA ILE A 199 11.39 2.90 -17.73
C ILE A 199 12.01 2.15 -18.90
N SER A 200 13.24 1.65 -18.73
CA SER A 200 13.95 0.89 -19.76
C SER A 200 13.16 -0.34 -20.18
N MET A 201 12.64 -1.09 -19.21
CA MET A 201 11.80 -2.27 -19.44
C MET A 201 10.50 -1.96 -20.20
N VAL A 202 9.86 -0.82 -19.92
CA VAL A 202 8.62 -0.42 -20.62
C VAL A 202 8.91 0.04 -22.05
N LYS A 203 10.01 0.77 -22.26
CA LYS A 203 10.41 1.26 -23.59
C LYS A 203 10.95 0.16 -24.48
N ASN A 204 11.69 -0.78 -23.91
CA ASN A 204 12.25 -1.92 -24.61
C ASN A 204 11.44 -3.17 -24.29
N GLN A 205 10.53 -3.53 -25.17
CA GLN A 205 9.59 -4.63 -24.94
C GLN A 205 10.17 -6.02 -25.29
N SER A 206 11.46 -6.12 -25.67
CA SER A 206 12.08 -7.38 -26.10
C SER A 206 12.05 -8.51 -25.05
N TRP A 207 11.89 -8.19 -23.77
CA TRP A 207 11.77 -9.17 -22.69
C TRP A 207 10.44 -9.94 -22.72
N GLN A 208 9.45 -9.48 -23.48
CA GLN A 208 8.19 -10.20 -23.63
C GLN A 208 8.20 -11.22 -24.77
N GLU A 209 9.18 -11.15 -25.67
CA GLU A 209 9.35 -12.10 -26.76
C GLU A 209 9.59 -13.52 -26.20
N GLU A 210 9.02 -14.53 -26.86
CA GLU A 210 9.31 -15.93 -26.53
C GLU A 210 10.76 -16.22 -26.90
N LEU A 211 11.65 -16.20 -25.90
CA LEU A 211 13.04 -16.61 -26.06
C LEU A 211 13.23 -18.13 -26.00
N PHE A 212 12.15 -18.89 -25.79
CA PHE A 212 12.12 -20.36 -25.74
C PHE A 212 10.77 -20.92 -26.15
#